data_AF-A0A402DRE7-F1
#
_entry.id   AF-A0A402DRE7-F1
#
_cell.length_a   1.000
_cell.length_b   1.000
_cell.length_c   1.000
_cell.angle_alpha   90.00
_cell.angle_beta   90.00
_cell.angle_gamma   90.00
#
_symmetry.space_group_name_H-M   'P 1'
#
loop_
_entity.id
_entity.type
_entity.pdbx_description
1 polymer ?
#
loop_
_entity_poly.entity_id
_entity_poly.type
_entity_poly.pdbx_seq_one_letter_code
_entity_poly.pdbx_strand_id
1 'polypeptide(L)'
;MSAAPDAPDGDGRGRRFAGAVPPSIVACPDGPLLVRGAVPLVDDQGAPVARRRATVALCRCGASTIKPWCDGSHKAIGFEAP
;
A
#
# COMPACT_ATOMS: atom_id res chain seq x y z
N MET A 1 -47.73 22.90 -0.12
CA MET A 1 -47.09 21.59 -0.34
C MET A 1 -45.84 21.83 -1.17
N SER A 2 -44.78 22.27 -0.50
CA SER A 2 -43.50 22.60 -1.14
C SER A 2 -42.56 21.43 -0.94
N ALA A 3 -42.15 20.79 -2.02
CA ALA A 3 -40.96 19.95 -2.06
C ALA A 3 -40.07 20.47 -3.20
N ALA A 4 -38.84 20.81 -2.83
CA ALA A 4 -37.76 21.26 -3.68
C ALA A 4 -37.10 20.05 -4.41
N PRO A 5 -36.20 20.29 -5.38
CA PRO A 5 -36.00 19.44 -6.56
C PRO A 5 -34.97 18.30 -6.41
N ASP A 6 -35.00 17.39 -7.39
CA ASP A 6 -34.04 16.32 -7.67
C ASP A 6 -32.58 16.69 -7.40
N ALA A 7 -31.93 15.87 -6.58
CA ALA A 7 -30.49 15.91 -6.38
C ALA A 7 -29.77 15.21 -7.55
N PRO A 8 -28.61 15.70 -7.99
CA PRO A 8 -27.85 15.08 -9.08
C PRO A 8 -27.11 13.82 -8.61
N ASP A 9 -27.36 12.69 -9.28
CA ASP A 9 -26.53 11.49 -9.19
C ASP A 9 -25.16 11.76 -9.85
N GLY A 10 -24.16 12.00 -9.01
CA GLY A 10 -22.80 12.21 -9.46
C GLY A 10 -21.77 11.77 -8.45
N ASP A 11 -21.27 10.55 -8.58
CA ASP A 11 -19.90 10.24 -8.17
C ASP A 11 -19.29 9.04 -8.92
N GLY A 12 -18.68 9.35 -10.07
CA GLY A 12 -17.69 8.47 -10.69
C GLY A 12 -16.38 8.42 -9.88
N ARG A 13 -16.31 7.54 -8.87
CA ARG A 13 -15.05 7.21 -8.19
C ARG A 13 -14.80 5.72 -8.08
N GLY A 14 -13.86 5.27 -8.93
CA GLY A 14 -12.85 4.27 -8.57
C GLY A 14 -13.33 2.82 -8.50
N ARG A 15 -12.93 2.05 -9.51
CA ARG A 15 -12.95 0.58 -9.59
C ARG A 15 -12.97 -0.08 -8.20
N ARG A 16 -14.14 -0.60 -7.80
CA ARG A 16 -14.26 -1.50 -6.66
C ARG A 16 -13.37 -2.71 -6.96
N PHE A 17 -12.37 -2.96 -6.12
CA PHE A 17 -11.61 -4.20 -6.14
C PHE A 17 -12.55 -5.32 -5.70
N ALA A 18 -13.29 -5.87 -6.66
CA ALA A 18 -14.15 -7.04 -6.48
C ALA A 18 -13.25 -8.24 -6.14
N GLY A 19 -13.21 -8.59 -4.86
CA GLY A 19 -12.31 -9.58 -4.27
C GLY A 19 -11.29 -8.94 -3.32
N ALA A 20 -11.76 -8.39 -2.20
CA ALA A 20 -10.89 -7.67 -1.26
C ALA A 20 -9.93 -8.65 -0.57
N VAL A 21 -8.69 -8.74 -1.06
CA VAL A 21 -7.58 -9.32 -0.28
C VAL A 21 -7.55 -8.58 1.06
N PRO A 22 -7.69 -9.29 2.20
CA PRO A 22 -7.74 -8.63 3.50
C PRO A 22 -6.45 -7.83 3.71
N PRO A 23 -6.56 -6.60 4.26
CA PRO A 23 -5.39 -5.78 4.52
C PRO A 23 -4.47 -6.51 5.50
N SER A 24 -3.20 -6.68 5.12
CA SER A 24 -2.20 -7.34 5.96
C SER A 24 -0.81 -6.79 5.70
N ILE A 25 0.02 -6.85 6.74
CA ILE A 25 1.45 -6.57 6.69
C ILE A 25 2.15 -7.79 7.26
N VAL A 26 3.01 -8.43 6.48
CA VAL A 26 3.79 -9.60 6.89
C VAL A 26 5.25 -9.21 6.91
N ALA A 27 5.92 -9.37 8.05
CA ALA A 27 7.38 -9.36 8.10
C ALA A 27 7.88 -10.68 7.52
N CYS A 28 8.44 -10.65 6.32
CA CYS A 28 9.10 -11.83 5.77
C CYS A 28 10.43 -12.02 6.49
N PRO A 29 10.74 -13.22 7.02
CA PRO A 29 12.05 -13.51 7.60
C PRO A 29 13.17 -13.06 6.66
N ASP A 30 14.16 -12.37 7.22
CA ASP A 30 15.36 -11.89 6.51
C ASP A 30 15.04 -10.98 5.31
N GLY A 31 13.83 -10.43 5.30
CA GLY A 31 13.23 -9.85 4.11
C GLY A 31 12.37 -8.62 4.35
N PRO A 32 11.59 -8.21 3.34
CA PRO A 32 10.80 -6.98 3.37
C PRO A 32 9.54 -7.10 4.22
N LEU A 33 8.85 -5.97 4.40
CA LEU A 33 7.46 -5.96 4.83
C LEU A 33 6.55 -6.13 3.61
N LEU A 34 5.84 -7.25 3.53
CA LEU A 34 4.88 -7.51 2.46
C LEU A 34 3.51 -6.93 2.84
N VAL A 35 3.13 -5.86 2.16
CA VAL A 35 1.86 -5.16 2.37
C VAL A 35 0.87 -5.63 1.31
N ARG A 36 -0.30 -6.11 1.74
CA ARG A 36 -1.37 -6.62 0.86
C ARG A 36 -2.68 -5.89 1.12
N GLY A 37 -3.48 -5.75 0.07
CA GLY A 37 -4.83 -5.20 0.17
C GLY A 37 -4.85 -3.68 0.38
N ALA A 38 -6.00 -3.18 0.85
CA ALA A 38 -6.27 -1.76 0.98
C ALA A 38 -5.62 -1.11 2.22
N VAL A 39 -4.29 -1.20 2.34
CA VAL A 39 -3.51 -0.55 3.42
C VAL A 39 -3.01 0.82 2.95
N PRO A 40 -3.45 1.97 3.50
CA PRO A 40 -2.90 3.26 3.09
C PRO A 40 -1.41 3.34 3.43
N LEU A 41 -0.60 3.80 2.47
CA LEU A 41 0.79 4.14 2.69
C LEU A 41 0.90 5.66 2.64
N VAL A 42 1.48 6.24 3.67
CA VAL A 42 1.69 7.68 3.79
C VAL A 42 3.15 7.97 4.14
N ASP A 43 3.63 9.15 3.80
CA ASP A 43 4.91 9.65 4.29
C ASP A 43 4.79 10.24 5.71
N ASP A 44 5.88 10.83 6.21
CA ASP A 44 5.96 11.46 7.53
C ASP A 44 5.06 12.68 7.69
N GLN A 45 4.61 13.28 6.58
CA GLN A 45 3.68 14.41 6.55
C GLN A 45 2.22 13.95 6.33
N GLY A 46 1.98 12.64 6.24
CA GLY A 46 0.67 12.06 5.97
C GLY A 46 0.26 12.10 4.50
N ALA A 47 1.14 12.50 3.58
CA ALA A 47 0.82 12.52 2.15
C ALA A 47 0.84 11.10 1.56
N PRO A 48 -0.08 10.76 0.63
CA PRO A 48 -0.17 9.40 0.09
C PRO A 48 1.08 8.99 -0.71
N VAL A 49 1.64 7.83 -0.39
CA VAL A 49 2.68 7.19 -1.19
C VAL A 49 2.03 6.38 -2.31
N ALA A 50 2.31 6.75 -3.55
CA ALA A 50 1.75 6.09 -4.72
C ALA A 50 2.20 4.63 -4.83
N ARG A 51 1.23 3.70 -4.96
CA ARG A 51 1.49 2.28 -5.26
C ARG A 51 0.72 1.86 -6.51
N ARG A 52 1.36 1.04 -7.34
CA ARG A 52 0.79 0.56 -8.61
C ARG A 52 0.06 -0.78 -8.49
N ARG A 53 0.20 -1.48 -7.36
CA ARG A 53 -0.30 -2.84 -7.14
C ARG A 53 -0.96 -2.94 -5.75
N ALA A 54 -1.91 -3.87 -5.63
CA ALA A 54 -2.55 -4.19 -4.35
C ALA A 54 -1.59 -4.88 -3.35
N THR A 55 -0.51 -5.47 -3.85
CA THR A 55 0.56 -6.05 -3.03
C THR A 55 1.87 -5.36 -3.37
N VAL A 56 2.59 -4.90 -2.35
CA VAL A 56 3.90 -4.23 -2.46
C VAL A 56 4.84 -4.73 -1.36
N ALA A 57 6.14 -4.58 -1.58
CA ALA A 57 7.16 -4.93 -0.62
C ALA A 57 7.90 -3.65 -0.18
N LEU A 58 7.86 -3.34 1.11
CA LEU A 58 8.60 -2.21 1.69
C LEU A 58 9.96 -2.66 2.20
N CYS A 59 10.96 -1.81 2.03
CA CYS A 59 12.30 -2.03 2.55
C CYS A 59 12.26 -2.09 4.08
N ARG A 60 12.78 -3.18 4.63
CA ARG A 60 13.02 -3.35 6.08
C ARG A 60 14.50 -3.31 6.43
N CYS A 61 15.38 -3.69 5.50
CA CYS A 61 16.81 -3.85 5.73
C CYS A 61 17.63 -2.54 5.64
N GLY A 62 17.04 -1.43 5.22
CA GLY A 62 17.74 -0.14 5.06
C GLY A 62 18.63 0.00 3.80
N ALA A 63 18.98 -1.10 3.12
CA ALA A 63 19.93 -1.08 1.99
C ALA A 63 19.30 -0.87 0.60
N SER A 64 17.97 -0.73 0.48
CA SER A 64 17.37 -0.51 -0.84
C SER A 64 17.78 0.83 -1.46
N THR A 65 17.97 0.84 -2.77
CA THR A 65 18.23 2.02 -3.60
C THR A 65 16.97 2.72 -4.09
N ILE A 66 15.80 2.08 -3.95
CA ILE A 66 14.49 2.58 -4.41
C ILE A 66 13.49 2.74 -3.25
N LYS A 67 13.98 3.22 -2.10
CA LYS A 67 13.15 3.43 -0.90
C LYS A 67 11.89 4.24 -1.24
N PRO A 68 10.73 3.90 -0.63
CA PRO A 68 10.53 2.95 0.47
C PRO A 68 10.39 1.48 0.02
N TRP A 69 10.59 1.17 -1.26
CA TRP A 69 10.38 -0.16 -1.82
C TRP A 69 11.54 -1.10 -1.57
N CYS A 70 11.29 -2.40 -1.59
CA CYS A 70 12.32 -3.43 -1.61
C CYS A 70 12.76 -3.74 -3.05
N ASP A 71 14.05 -3.68 -3.33
CA ASP A 71 14.72 -4.09 -4.59
C ASP A 71 15.48 -5.42 -4.48
N GLY A 72 15.46 -6.05 -3.30
CA GLY A 72 16.19 -7.29 -3.05
C GLY A 72 17.57 -7.11 -2.40
N SER A 73 18.01 -5.89 -2.11
CA SER A 73 19.30 -5.64 -1.43
C SER A 73 19.45 -6.36 -0.09
N HIS A 74 18.34 -6.73 0.58
CA HIS A 74 18.38 -7.55 1.81
C HIS A 74 19.14 -8.87 1.63
N LYS A 75 19.06 -9.49 0.44
CA LYS A 75 19.77 -10.73 0.13
C LYS A 75 21.27 -10.50 0.02
N ALA A 76 21.66 -9.40 -0.63
CA ALA A 76 23.07 -9.09 -0.88
C ALA A 76 23.82 -8.74 0.40
N ILE A 77 23.16 -8.12 1.37
CA ILE A 77 23.77 -7.73 2.65
C ILE A 77 23.65 -8.79 3.75
N GLY A 78 22.96 -9.92 3.50
CA GLY A 78 22.67 -10.91 4.53
C GLY A 78 21.85 -10.33 5.68
N PHE A 79 20.78 -9.60 5.37
CA PHE A 79 19.91 -9.03 6.40
C PHE A 79 19.24 -10.13 7.22
N GLU A 80 19.42 -10.13 8.54
CA GLU A 80 18.81 -11.09 9.45
C GLU A 80 17.77 -10.40 10.33
N ALA A 81 16.52 -10.88 10.28
CA ALA A 81 15.46 -10.38 11.15
C ALA A 81 14.26 -11.35 11.17
N PRO A 82 13.55 -11.48 12.31
CA PRO A 82 12.40 -12.37 12.43
C PRO A 82 11.25 -11.98 11.49
#